data_AF-A0A533XB90-F1
#
_entry.id   AF-A0A533XB90-F1
#
_cell.length_a   1.000
_cell.length_b   1.000
_cell.length_c   1.000
_cell.angle_alpha   90.00
_cell.angle_beta   90.00
_cell.angle_gamma   90.00
#
_symmetry.space_group_name_H-M   'P 1'
#
loop_
_entity.id
_entity.type
_entity.pdbx_description
1 polymer ?
#
loop_
_entity_poly.entity_id
_entity_poly.type
_entity_poly.pdbx_seq_one_letter_code
_entity_poly.pdbx_strand_id
1 'polypeptide(L)'
;MTPNNNEQFPPEGAGLIRRNWRVGLRLFFAIVWSADAYFKWLIVLNGQNLSDAIGAAADGQPALIRQWIQTWAGITSSMSNFTLMIAIWETVIAVFLFVGLLVPALSVVGIAFNLIIWSTAEGFGGIFEPGAMDIGTGPLYAAIFAGLIVIQAGRQKGVDGILHMRMPRIPLW
;
A
#
# COMPACT_ATOMS: atom_id res chain seq x y z
N MET A 1 -51.38 26.69 -18.60
CA MET A 1 -50.69 25.50 -18.08
C MET A 1 -49.27 25.91 -17.75
N THR A 2 -48.90 25.86 -16.47
CA THR A 2 -47.59 26.28 -15.96
C THR A 2 -46.51 25.23 -16.29
N PRO A 3 -45.29 25.64 -16.68
CA PRO A 3 -44.17 24.71 -16.80
C PRO A 3 -43.58 24.45 -15.41
N ASN A 4 -43.60 23.20 -14.95
CA ASN A 4 -42.94 22.79 -13.72
C ASN A 4 -41.65 22.03 -14.07
N ASN A 5 -40.63 22.76 -14.50
CA ASN A 5 -39.28 22.23 -14.68
C ASN A 5 -38.52 22.42 -13.36
N ASN A 6 -38.80 21.54 -12.39
CA ASN A 6 -37.95 21.36 -11.23
C ASN A 6 -36.68 20.61 -11.66
N GLU A 7 -35.82 21.27 -12.43
CA GLU A 7 -34.43 20.87 -12.54
C GLU A 7 -33.76 21.17 -11.20
N GLN A 8 -33.89 20.22 -10.26
CA GLN A 8 -33.10 20.22 -9.04
C GLN A 8 -31.63 20.08 -9.45
N PHE A 9 -30.93 21.21 -9.52
CA PHE A 9 -29.48 21.21 -9.50
C PHE A 9 -29.02 20.39 -8.29
N PRO A 10 -28.10 19.41 -8.46
CA PRO A 10 -27.59 18.65 -7.35
C PRO A 10 -26.97 19.62 -6.33
N PRO A 11 -27.17 19.40 -5.01
CA PRO A 11 -26.67 20.31 -3.98
C PRO A 11 -25.17 20.54 -4.22
N GLU A 12 -24.69 21.79 -4.10
CA GLU A 12 -23.30 22.18 -4.41
C GLU A 12 -22.24 21.26 -3.76
N GLY A 13 -22.58 20.67 -2.60
CA GLY A 13 -21.78 19.66 -1.92
C GLY A 13 -21.59 18.34 -2.69
N ALA A 14 -22.57 17.89 -3.47
CA ALA A 14 -22.48 16.69 -4.30
C ALA A 14 -21.43 16.86 -5.41
N GLY A 15 -21.25 18.08 -5.94
CA GLY A 15 -20.21 18.42 -6.91
C GLY A 15 -18.80 18.42 -6.28
N LEU A 16 -18.66 18.94 -5.07
CA LEU A 16 -17.38 18.96 -4.33
C LEU A 16 -16.90 17.56 -3.91
N ILE A 17 -17.82 16.71 -3.43
CA ILE A 17 -17.54 15.31 -3.08
C ILE A 17 -17.13 14.52 -4.34
N ARG A 18 -17.89 14.65 -5.44
CA ARG A 18 -17.53 14.05 -6.74
C ARG A 18 -16.19 14.56 -7.29
N ARG A 19 -15.76 15.77 -6.95
CA ARG A 19 -14.52 16.36 -7.49
C ARG A 19 -13.26 15.95 -6.72
N ASN A 20 -13.35 15.59 -5.43
CA ASN A 20 -12.18 15.35 -4.58
C ASN A 20 -12.06 13.92 -4.00
N TRP A 21 -13.00 13.00 -4.28
CA TRP A 21 -12.98 11.65 -3.69
C TRP A 21 -11.68 10.87 -3.93
N ARG A 22 -11.02 11.07 -5.09
CA ARG A 22 -9.73 10.43 -5.42
C ARG A 22 -8.62 10.84 -4.44
N VAL A 23 -8.61 12.12 -4.07
CA VAL A 23 -7.71 12.67 -3.06
C VAL A 23 -8.06 12.10 -1.69
N GLY A 24 -9.36 12.04 -1.38
CA GLY A 24 -9.87 11.42 -0.15
C GLY A 24 -9.38 9.98 0.01
N LEU A 25 -9.49 9.15 -1.03
CA LEU A 25 -9.01 7.76 -1.00
C LEU A 25 -7.50 7.66 -0.85
N ARG A 26 -6.73 8.49 -1.56
CA ARG A 26 -5.27 8.54 -1.42
C ARG A 26 -4.86 8.87 0.00
N LEU A 27 -5.46 9.90 0.59
CA LEU A 27 -5.14 10.36 1.95
C LEU A 27 -5.60 9.34 2.99
N PHE A 28 -6.79 8.74 2.81
CA PHE A 28 -7.26 7.67 3.68
C PHE A 28 -6.27 6.50 3.68
N PHE A 29 -5.83 6.06 2.51
CA PHE A 29 -4.85 4.99 2.42
C PHE A 29 -3.48 5.41 2.97
N ALA A 30 -3.05 6.66 2.77
CA ALA A 30 -1.82 7.19 3.37
C ALA A 30 -1.85 7.14 4.91
N ILE A 31 -3.02 7.38 5.52
CA ILE A 31 -3.23 7.25 6.97
C ILE A 31 -3.12 5.78 7.40
N VAL A 32 -3.81 4.87 6.72
CA VAL A 32 -3.72 3.43 7.00
C VAL A 32 -2.27 2.94 6.88
N TRP A 33 -1.57 3.34 5.83
CA TRP A 33 -0.17 2.99 5.60
C TRP A 33 0.77 3.60 6.66
N SER A 34 0.44 4.80 7.16
CA SER A 34 1.20 5.43 8.25
C SER A 34 1.04 4.66 9.57
N ALA A 35 -0.14 4.08 9.82
CA ALA A 35 -0.34 3.21 10.97
C ALA A 35 0.52 1.94 10.85
N ASP A 36 0.61 1.34 9.66
CA ASP A 36 1.51 0.20 9.40
C ASP A 36 2.98 0.55 9.65
N ALA A 37 3.44 1.68 9.09
CA ALA A 37 4.79 2.19 9.33
C ALA A 37 5.07 2.44 10.82
N TYR A 38 4.10 2.98 11.55
CA TYR A 38 4.19 3.18 13.00
C TYR A 38 4.43 1.85 13.75
N PHE A 39 3.72 0.78 13.37
CA PHE A 39 3.96 -0.54 13.96
C PHE A 39 5.38 -1.06 13.66
N LYS A 40 5.95 -0.81 12.47
CA LYS A 40 7.35 -1.17 12.20
C LYS A 40 8.32 -0.41 13.09
N TRP A 41 8.06 0.88 13.34
CA TRP A 41 8.85 1.66 14.29
C TRP A 41 8.76 1.11 15.70
N LEU A 42 7.60 0.61 16.15
CA LEU A 42 7.49 -0.05 17.45
C LEU A 42 8.34 -1.33 17.52
N ILE A 43 8.38 -2.14 16.47
CA ILE A 43 9.24 -3.34 16.39
C ILE A 43 10.72 -2.92 16.54
N VAL A 44 11.15 -1.89 15.82
CA VAL A 44 12.52 -1.33 15.92
C VAL A 44 12.82 -0.85 17.35
N LEU A 45 11.91 -0.07 17.94
CA LEU A 45 12.09 0.50 19.29
C LEU A 45 12.12 -0.57 20.39
N ASN A 46 11.42 -1.69 20.17
CA ASN A 46 11.43 -2.83 21.09
C ASN A 46 12.61 -3.80 20.85
N GLY A 47 13.49 -3.52 19.89
CA GLY A 47 14.64 -4.37 19.58
C GLY A 47 14.28 -5.73 18.96
N GLN A 48 13.07 -5.84 18.40
CA GLN A 48 12.60 -7.05 17.72
C GLN A 48 13.07 -7.07 16.26
N ASN A 49 13.16 -8.26 15.67
CA ASN A 49 13.61 -8.43 14.29
C ASN A 49 12.50 -9.04 13.42
N LEU A 50 12.17 -8.35 12.32
CA LEU A 50 11.19 -8.81 11.35
C LEU A 50 11.65 -10.09 10.63
N SER A 51 12.96 -10.35 10.55
CA SER A 51 13.49 -11.61 10.00
C SER A 51 12.99 -12.84 10.76
N ASP A 52 12.80 -12.71 12.07
CA ASP A 52 12.37 -13.83 12.92
C ASP A 52 10.92 -14.19 12.63
N ALA A 53 10.07 -13.18 12.38
CA ALA A 53 8.69 -13.37 11.95
C ALA A 53 8.61 -14.07 10.58
N ILE A 54 9.50 -13.73 9.64
CA ILE A 54 9.58 -14.41 8.33
C ILE A 54 9.99 -15.88 8.53
N GLY A 55 10.98 -16.15 9.37
CA GLY A 55 11.41 -17.52 9.65
C GLY A 55 10.28 -18.38 10.26
N ALA A 56 9.54 -17.82 11.21
CA ALA A 56 8.42 -18.49 11.87
C ALA A 56 7.25 -18.81 10.92
N ALA A 57 7.03 -17.99 9.88
CA ALA A 57 5.99 -18.25 8.88
C ALA A 57 6.23 -19.52 8.04
N ALA A 58 7.42 -20.12 8.12
CA ALA A 58 7.75 -21.35 7.42
C ALA A 58 7.20 -22.63 8.10
N ASP A 59 6.80 -22.51 9.38
CA ASP A 59 6.27 -23.62 10.16
C ASP A 59 4.88 -24.04 9.65
N GLY A 60 4.59 -25.35 9.66
CA GLY A 60 3.30 -25.87 9.16
C GLY A 60 3.13 -25.86 7.64
N GLN A 61 3.94 -25.10 6.90
CA GLN A 61 3.83 -24.94 5.46
C GLN A 61 4.30 -26.17 4.66
N PRO A 62 3.75 -26.41 3.45
CA PRO A 62 4.24 -27.42 2.51
C PRO A 62 5.69 -27.15 2.08
N ALA A 63 6.39 -28.19 1.62
CA ALA A 63 7.84 -28.14 1.36
C ALA A 63 8.28 -27.00 0.42
N LEU A 64 7.55 -26.74 -0.67
CA LEU A 64 7.89 -25.67 -1.62
C LEU A 64 7.73 -24.27 -1.01
N ILE A 65 6.63 -24.05 -0.28
CA ILE A 65 6.33 -22.76 0.38
C ILE A 65 7.34 -22.53 1.50
N ARG A 66 7.61 -23.55 2.31
CA ARG A 66 8.63 -23.52 3.34
C ARG A 66 10.00 -23.13 2.79
N GLN A 67 10.43 -23.73 1.67
CA GLN A 67 11.72 -23.42 1.05
C GLN A 67 11.78 -21.96 0.57
N TRP A 68 10.70 -21.47 -0.05
CA TRP A 68 10.58 -20.07 -0.46
C TRP A 68 10.74 -19.11 0.72
N ILE A 69 9.97 -19.34 1.80
CA ILE A 69 10.02 -18.51 3.01
C ILE A 69 11.41 -18.57 3.66
N GLN A 70 12.01 -19.75 3.79
CA GLN A 70 13.35 -19.92 4.36
C GLN A 70 14.44 -19.22 3.55
N THR A 71 14.30 -19.17 2.22
CA THR A 71 15.21 -18.42 1.35
C THR A 71 15.16 -16.93 1.69
N TRP A 72 13.96 -16.37 1.82
CA TRP A 72 13.79 -14.96 2.23
C TRP A 72 14.20 -14.70 3.67
N ALA A 73 13.94 -15.64 4.59
CA ALA A 73 14.42 -15.54 5.97
C ALA A 73 15.95 -15.43 6.00
N GLY A 74 16.66 -16.27 5.24
CA GLY A 74 18.12 -16.20 5.12
C GLY A 74 18.64 -14.87 4.52
N ILE A 75 17.99 -14.37 3.47
CA ILE A 75 18.32 -13.07 2.86
C ILE A 75 18.15 -11.96 3.90
N THR A 76 17.01 -11.90 4.58
CA THR A 76 16.69 -10.83 5.53
C THR A 76 17.51 -10.91 6.81
N SER A 77 17.81 -12.11 7.32
CA SER A 77 18.68 -12.29 8.48
C SER A 77 20.13 -11.87 8.23
N SER A 78 20.58 -11.90 6.96
CA SER A 78 21.93 -11.44 6.59
C SER A 78 22.08 -9.91 6.60
N MET A 79 20.97 -9.17 6.67
CA MET A 79 20.95 -7.71 6.65
C MET A 79 20.85 -7.15 8.08
N SER A 80 21.93 -6.53 8.57
CA SER A 80 22.06 -6.08 9.96
C SER A 80 20.97 -5.09 10.43
N ASN A 81 20.33 -4.35 9.51
CA ASN A 81 19.33 -3.34 9.83
C ASN A 81 18.02 -3.53 9.03
N PHE A 82 17.69 -4.77 8.66
CA PHE A 82 16.52 -5.07 7.82
C PHE A 82 15.22 -4.42 8.33
N THR A 83 14.91 -4.60 9.61
CA THR A 83 13.69 -4.06 10.23
C THR A 83 13.64 -2.53 10.17
N LEU A 84 14.77 -1.86 10.43
CA LEU A 84 14.87 -0.39 10.31
C LEU A 84 14.67 0.06 8.87
N MET A 85 15.26 -0.65 7.89
CA MET A 85 15.08 -0.34 6.48
C MET A 85 13.60 -0.42 6.07
N ILE A 86 12.88 -1.45 6.51
CA ILE A 86 11.45 -1.61 6.25
C ILE A 86 10.65 -0.43 6.85
N ALA A 87 10.90 -0.08 8.11
CA ALA A 87 10.24 1.05 8.76
C ALA A 87 10.46 2.38 8.01
N ILE A 88 11.69 2.63 7.53
CA ILE A 88 12.03 3.80 6.71
C ILE A 88 11.28 3.76 5.38
N TRP A 89 11.29 2.63 4.67
CA TRP A 89 10.62 2.49 3.37
C TRP A 89 9.12 2.72 3.47
N GLU A 90 8.45 2.13 4.45
CA GLU A 90 7.02 2.34 4.66
C GLU A 90 6.70 3.79 5.02
N THR A 91 7.56 4.45 5.81
CA THR A 91 7.42 5.88 6.12
C THR A 91 7.55 6.75 4.87
N VAL A 92 8.53 6.45 4.00
CA VAL A 92 8.72 7.17 2.74
C VAL A 92 7.48 7.03 1.84
N ILE A 93 6.95 5.82 1.71
CA ILE A 93 5.72 5.56 0.94
C ILE A 93 4.55 6.37 1.52
N ALA A 94 4.36 6.35 2.84
CA ALA A 94 3.30 7.13 3.50
C ALA A 94 3.40 8.63 3.18
N VAL A 95 4.58 9.22 3.36
CA VAL A 95 4.82 10.65 3.10
C VAL A 95 4.52 11.01 1.65
N PHE A 96 4.97 10.19 0.70
CA PHE A 96 4.76 10.46 -0.71
C PHE A 96 3.29 10.30 -1.11
N LEU A 97 2.56 9.35 -0.51
CA LEU A 97 1.10 9.23 -0.69
C LEU A 97 0.36 10.45 -0.13
N PHE A 98 0.76 10.98 1.03
CA PHE A 98 0.18 12.21 1.59
C PHE A 98 0.32 13.38 0.62
N VAL A 99 1.55 13.62 0.16
CA VAL A 99 1.89 14.73 -0.73
C VAL A 99 1.36 14.51 -2.16
N GLY A 100 1.12 13.25 -2.54
CA GLY A 100 0.74 12.86 -3.90
C GLY A 100 1.89 13.02 -4.89
N LEU A 101 3.06 12.51 -4.51
CA LEU A 101 4.30 12.53 -5.29
C LEU A 101 4.67 11.11 -5.74
N LEU A 102 5.00 10.93 -7.02
CA LEU A 102 5.34 9.66 -7.67
C LEU A 102 4.32 8.55 -7.40
N VAL A 103 3.02 8.89 -7.29
CA VAL A 103 1.98 7.95 -6.86
C VAL A 103 1.90 6.71 -7.76
N PRO A 104 1.99 6.80 -9.11
CA PRO A 104 1.95 5.61 -9.97
C PRO A 104 3.14 4.68 -9.74
N ALA A 105 4.36 5.23 -9.73
CA ALA A 105 5.59 4.46 -9.51
C ALA A 105 5.60 3.82 -8.11
N LEU A 106 5.22 4.58 -7.08
CA LEU A 106 5.08 4.06 -5.73
C LEU A 106 4.00 3.00 -5.60
N SER A 107 2.92 3.10 -6.37
CA SER A 107 1.87 2.09 -6.35
C SER A 107 2.36 0.78 -6.95
N VAL A 108 3.19 0.82 -8.01
CA VAL A 108 3.84 -0.40 -8.54
C VAL A 108 4.79 -1.01 -7.52
N VAL A 109 5.63 -0.19 -6.87
CA VAL A 109 6.51 -0.65 -5.80
C VAL A 109 5.71 -1.23 -4.64
N GLY A 110 4.63 -0.56 -4.23
CA GLY A 110 3.72 -0.99 -3.17
C GLY A 110 3.04 -2.32 -3.49
N ILE A 111 2.60 -2.54 -4.73
CA ILE A 111 2.06 -3.84 -5.17
C ILE A 111 3.11 -4.95 -4.99
N ALA A 112 4.31 -4.76 -5.55
CA ALA A 112 5.37 -5.76 -5.46
C ALA A 112 5.76 -6.03 -4.00
N PHE A 113 5.89 -4.97 -3.20
CA PHE A 113 6.24 -5.03 -1.79
C PHE A 113 5.23 -5.83 -0.98
N ASN A 114 3.93 -5.54 -1.12
CA ASN A 114 2.87 -6.27 -0.42
C ASN A 114 2.80 -7.74 -0.84
N LEU A 115 2.99 -8.05 -2.12
CA LEU A 115 2.98 -9.43 -2.59
C LEU A 115 4.18 -10.24 -2.08
N ILE A 116 5.35 -9.61 -1.95
CA ILE A 116 6.53 -10.22 -1.34
C ILE A 116 6.26 -10.51 0.15
N ILE A 117 5.77 -9.53 0.91
CA ILE A 117 5.41 -9.71 2.34
C ILE A 117 4.40 -10.84 2.48
N TRP A 118 3.34 -10.81 1.67
CA TRP A 118 2.29 -11.82 1.69
C TRP A 118 2.85 -13.23 1.45
N SER A 119 3.69 -13.40 0.43
CA SER A 119 4.30 -14.69 0.09
C SER A 119 5.34 -15.17 1.10
N THR A 120 5.79 -14.30 2.02
CA THR A 120 6.88 -14.56 2.96
C THR A 120 6.39 -14.48 4.41
N ALA A 121 6.37 -13.29 5.00
CA ALA A 121 6.00 -13.05 6.40
C ALA A 121 4.58 -13.50 6.74
N GLU A 122 3.65 -13.52 5.78
CA GLU A 122 2.28 -14.00 5.99
C GLU A 122 2.06 -15.45 5.53
N GLY A 123 3.07 -16.12 4.94
CA GLY A 123 2.93 -17.50 4.47
C GLY A 123 1.77 -17.71 3.48
N PHE A 124 1.55 -16.76 2.57
CA PHE A 124 0.39 -16.69 1.67
C PHE A 124 -0.95 -16.57 2.41
N GLY A 125 -0.97 -15.98 3.60
CA GLY A 125 -2.15 -15.93 4.48
C GLY A 125 -2.50 -17.29 5.09
N GLY A 126 -1.62 -18.29 4.97
CA GLY A 126 -1.88 -19.65 5.45
C GLY A 126 -2.82 -20.46 4.54
N ILE A 127 -3.15 -20.01 3.33
CA ILE A 127 -4.10 -20.70 2.42
C ILE A 127 -3.75 -22.15 2.09
N PHE A 128 -2.49 -22.55 2.30
CA PHE A 128 -2.00 -23.91 2.08
C PHE A 128 -2.08 -24.80 3.34
N GLU A 129 -2.50 -24.23 4.46
CA GLU A 129 -2.67 -24.94 5.72
C GLU A 129 -4.09 -25.50 5.86
N PRO A 130 -4.27 -26.68 6.48
CA PRO A 130 -5.60 -27.24 6.70
C PRO A 130 -6.49 -26.32 7.55
N GLY A 131 -7.67 -25.98 7.03
CA GLY A 131 -8.66 -25.18 7.75
C GLY A 131 -8.46 -23.67 7.69
N ALA A 132 -7.56 -23.18 6.83
CA ALA A 132 -7.36 -21.75 6.62
C ALA A 132 -8.61 -21.06 6.08
N MET A 133 -8.95 -19.91 6.67
CA MET A 133 -10.09 -19.06 6.25
C MET A 133 -9.67 -17.61 5.96
N ASP A 134 -8.43 -17.25 6.26
CA ASP A 134 -7.86 -15.94 6.01
C ASP A 134 -6.96 -15.99 4.77
N ILE A 135 -7.01 -14.96 3.93
CA ILE A 135 -6.13 -14.82 2.77
C ILE A 135 -4.96 -13.87 3.08
N GLY A 136 -4.95 -13.23 4.24
CA GLY A 136 -3.95 -12.24 4.62
C GLY A 136 -4.28 -10.83 4.10
N THR A 137 -3.47 -9.86 4.50
CA THR A 137 -3.70 -8.44 4.19
C THR A 137 -3.02 -8.00 2.91
N GLY A 138 -1.91 -8.63 2.53
CA GLY A 138 -1.11 -8.23 1.37
C GLY A 138 -1.87 -8.12 0.05
N PRO A 139 -2.73 -9.08 -0.36
CA PRO A 139 -3.51 -8.98 -1.59
C PRO A 139 -4.46 -7.76 -1.61
N LEU A 140 -5.06 -7.44 -0.46
CA LEU A 140 -5.92 -6.26 -0.32
C LEU A 140 -5.12 -4.97 -0.52
N TYR A 141 -3.95 -4.85 0.12
CA TYR A 141 -3.11 -3.66 -0.02
C TYR A 141 -2.58 -3.50 -1.45
N ALA A 142 -2.17 -4.60 -2.09
CA ALA A 142 -1.81 -4.61 -3.50
C ALA A 142 -2.97 -4.15 -4.39
N ALA A 143 -4.19 -4.61 -4.14
CA ALA A 143 -5.38 -4.19 -4.88
C ALA A 143 -5.69 -2.69 -4.68
N ILE A 144 -5.51 -2.15 -3.46
CA ILE A 144 -5.70 -0.73 -3.19
C ILE A 144 -4.68 0.11 -3.97
N PHE A 145 -3.40 -0.27 -3.98
CA PHE A 145 -2.38 0.40 -4.79
C PHE A 145 -2.70 0.34 -6.29
N ALA A 146 -3.16 -0.80 -6.81
CA ALA A 146 -3.64 -0.90 -8.19
C ALA A 146 -4.81 0.05 -8.43
N GLY A 147 -5.73 0.16 -7.48
CA GLY A 147 -6.81 1.14 -7.49
C GLY A 147 -6.33 2.59 -7.57
N LEU A 148 -5.27 2.95 -6.83
CA LEU A 148 -4.68 4.30 -6.88
C LEU A 148 -4.12 4.64 -8.27
N ILE A 149 -3.54 3.66 -8.97
CA ILE A 149 -3.10 3.80 -10.37
C ILE A 149 -4.31 4.04 -11.27
N VAL A 150 -5.32 3.16 -11.20
CA VAL A 150 -6.52 3.21 -12.05
C VAL A 150 -7.25 4.55 -11.92
N ILE A 151 -7.38 5.07 -10.69
CA ILE A 151 -8.06 6.36 -10.46
C ILE A 151 -7.14 7.56 -10.67
N GLN A 152 -5.86 7.36 -11.00
CA GLN A 152 -4.84 8.41 -11.16
C GLN A 152 -4.77 9.34 -9.94
N ALA A 153 -4.67 8.75 -8.75
CA ALA A 153 -4.81 9.46 -7.48
C ALA A 153 -3.77 10.59 -7.25
N GLY A 154 -2.60 10.52 -7.89
CA GLY A 154 -1.58 11.57 -7.84
C GLY A 154 -1.92 12.83 -8.65
N ARG A 155 -2.75 12.70 -9.70
CA ARG A 155 -3.01 13.78 -10.66
C ARG A 155 -3.89 14.91 -10.11
N GLN A 156 -4.75 14.61 -9.14
CA GLN A 156 -5.63 15.60 -8.53
C GLN A 156 -5.06 16.12 -7.21
N LYS A 157 -4.75 17.42 -7.16
CA LYS A 157 -4.22 18.13 -5.97
C LYS A 157 -3.00 17.45 -5.31
N GLY A 158 -2.29 16.59 -6.03
CA GLY A 158 -0.98 16.04 -5.65
C GLY A 158 0.13 16.81 -6.34
N VAL A 159 1.34 16.65 -5.83
CA VAL A 159 2.55 17.22 -6.45
C VAL A 159 2.75 16.69 -7.88
N ASP A 160 2.35 15.45 -8.18
CA ASP A 160 2.38 14.91 -9.56
C ASP A 160 1.55 15.74 -10.54
N GLY A 161 0.38 16.24 -10.11
CA GLY A 161 -0.45 17.14 -10.91
C GLY A 161 0.24 18.48 -11.19
N ILE A 162 0.94 19.04 -10.19
CA ILE A 162 1.70 20.29 -10.33
C ILE A 162 2.90 20.09 -11.26
N LEU A 163 3.64 18.98 -11.11
CA LEU A 163 4.75 18.65 -12.00
C LEU A 163 4.28 18.45 -13.43
N HIS A 164 3.17 17.75 -13.65
CA HIS A 164 2.64 17.56 -15.00
C HIS A 164 2.24 18.88 -15.68
N MET A 165 1.70 19.84 -14.91
CA MET A 165 1.40 21.18 -15.44
C MET A 165 2.67 21.97 -15.80
N ARG A 166 3.76 21.84 -15.01
CA ARG A 166 5.01 22.59 -15.24
C ARG A 166 5.96 21.91 -16.23
N MET A 167 5.93 20.58 -16.31
CA MET A 167 6.85 19.74 -17.07
C MET A 167 6.10 18.62 -17.80
N PRO A 168 5.31 18.94 -18.84
CA PRO A 168 4.47 17.97 -19.55
C PRO A 168 5.25 16.89 -20.32
N ARG A 169 6.59 17.02 -20.43
CA ARG A 169 7.46 16.07 -21.14
C ARG A 169 7.93 14.89 -20.29
N ILE A 170 7.72 14.93 -18.98
CA ILE A 170 8.09 13.82 -18.10
C ILE A 170 6.91 12.85 -18.06
N PRO A 171 7.05 11.61 -18.56
CA PRO A 171 6.03 10.59 -18.39
C PRO A 171 6.04 10.18 -16.92
N LEU A 172 5.21 10.83 -16.11
CA LEU A 172 4.87 10.39 -14.75
C LEU A 172 3.78 9.29 -14.80
N TRP A 173 3.43 8.82 -16.01
CA TRP A 173 2.36 7.88 -16.35
C TRP A 173 2.72 7.14 -17.63
#